data_AF-A0A965IUJ3-F1
#
_entry.id   AF-A0A965IUJ3-F1
#
_cell.length_a   1.000
_cell.length_b   1.000
_cell.length_c   1.000
_cell.angle_alpha   90.00
_cell.angle_beta   90.00
_cell.angle_gamma   90.00
#
_symmetry.space_group_name_H-M   'P 1'
#
loop_
_entity.id
_entity.type
_entity.pdbx_description
1 polymer ?
#
loop_
_entity_poly.entity_id
_entity_poly.type
_entity_poly.pdbx_seq_one_letter_code
_entity_poly.pdbx_strand_id
1 'polypeptide(L)'
;MTVNALSVGMVLLGIVLFVVTFRFWQSAGEDPEVLAPLEVMGDRKFARADDDTRVQLLNTVRPEGAEKVDHFEAPPILDHEPPEQERPFRDPFDHADDAVDVVPAIIDPLLHQQHDSTHDSPED
;
A
#
# COMPACT_ATOMS: atom_id res chain seq x y z
N MET A 1 -40.69 -17.92 -41.38
CA MET A 1 -40.60 -16.61 -40.70
C MET A 1 -40.16 -16.72 -39.23
N THR A 2 -40.61 -17.72 -38.47
CA THR A 2 -40.30 -17.88 -37.04
C THR A 2 -38.82 -18.11 -36.71
N VAL A 3 -38.13 -18.96 -37.46
CA VAL A 3 -36.70 -19.27 -37.22
C VAL A 3 -35.82 -18.03 -37.41
N ASN A 4 -36.09 -17.21 -38.42
CA ASN A 4 -35.35 -15.97 -38.65
C ASN A 4 -35.59 -14.93 -37.55
N ALA A 5 -36.78 -14.91 -36.95
CA ALA A 5 -37.07 -14.03 -35.82
C ALA A 5 -36.29 -14.46 -34.56
N LEU A 6 -36.21 -15.77 -34.31
CA LEU A 6 -35.41 -16.35 -33.22
C LEU A 6 -33.92 -16.08 -33.38
N SER A 7 -33.38 -16.22 -34.59
CA SER A 7 -31.96 -15.96 -34.84
C SER A 7 -31.61 -14.49 -34.67
N VAL A 8 -32.42 -13.58 -35.20
CA VAL A 8 -32.22 -12.13 -35.02
C VAL A 8 -32.32 -11.75 -33.54
N GLY A 9 -33.27 -12.32 -32.80
CA GLY A 9 -33.40 -12.10 -31.36
C GLY A 9 -32.18 -12.55 -30.56
N MET A 10 -31.62 -13.72 -30.87
CA MET A 10 -30.39 -14.23 -30.24
C MET A 10 -29.18 -13.34 -30.51
N VAL A 11 -29.02 -12.87 -31.75
CA VAL A 11 -27.90 -11.98 -32.12
C VAL A 11 -28.03 -10.65 -31.38
N LEU A 12 -29.22 -10.05 -31.33
CA LEU A 12 -29.45 -8.81 -30.60
C LEU A 12 -29.20 -8.97 -29.10
N LEU A 13 -29.66 -10.07 -28.50
CA LEU A 13 -29.41 -10.37 -27.09
C LEU A 13 -27.91 -10.47 -26.80
N GLY A 14 -27.16 -11.17 -27.66
CA GLY A 14 -25.70 -11.27 -27.55
C GLY A 14 -25.01 -9.92 -27.63
N ILE A 15 -25.43 -9.04 -28.54
CA ILE A 15 -24.89 -7.68 -28.67
C ILE A 15 -25.17 -6.87 -27.41
N VAL A 16 -26.40 -6.94 -26.87
CA VAL A 16 -26.77 -6.23 -25.63
C VAL A 16 -25.90 -6.70 -24.46
N LEU A 17 -25.78 -8.03 -24.28
CA LEU A 17 -24.92 -8.61 -23.24
C LEU A 17 -23.47 -8.18 -23.40
N PHE A 18 -22.95 -8.18 -24.63
CA PHE A 18 -21.58 -7.75 -24.90
C PHE A 18 -21.35 -6.28 -24.52
N VAL A 19 -22.26 -5.38 -24.89
CA VAL A 19 -22.18 -3.95 -24.55
C VAL A 19 -22.25 -3.75 -23.04
N VAL A 20 -23.12 -4.47 -22.33
CA VAL A 20 -23.21 -4.39 -20.86
C VAL A 20 -21.92 -4.84 -20.20
N THR A 21 -21.35 -5.97 -20.62
CA THR A 21 -20.07 -6.47 -20.10
C THR A 21 -18.93 -5.48 -20.37
N PHE A 22 -18.89 -4.90 -21.57
CA PHE A 22 -17.88 -3.91 -21.92
C PHE A 22 -18.02 -2.63 -21.08
N ARG A 23 -19.25 -2.13 -20.90
CA ARG A 23 -19.55 -0.99 -20.02
C ARG A 23 -19.15 -1.28 -18.57
N PHE A 24 -19.38 -2.51 -18.10
CA PHE A 24 -18.97 -2.93 -16.77
C PHE A 24 -17.45 -2.85 -16.59
N TRP A 25 -16.67 -3.29 -17.58
CA TRP A 25 -15.20 -3.14 -17.54
C TRP A 25 -14.77 -1.67 -17.57
N GLN A 26 -15.43 -0.84 -18.36
CA GLN A 26 -15.14 0.59 -18.38
C GLN A 26 -15.44 1.24 -17.03
N SER A 27 -16.53 0.87 -16.37
CA SER A 27 -16.90 1.39 -15.04
C SER A 27 -16.02 0.83 -13.92
N ALA A 28 -15.45 -0.36 -14.10
CA ALA A 28 -14.55 -0.97 -13.12
C ALA A 28 -13.12 -0.39 -13.14
N GLY A 29 -12.79 0.44 -14.15
CA GLY A 29 -11.48 1.06 -14.31
C GLY A 29 -11.41 2.55 -13.94
N GLU A 30 -12.49 3.15 -13.42
CA GLU A 30 -12.40 4.48 -12.81
C GLU A 30 -11.80 4.33 -11.41
N ASP A 31 -10.48 4.17 -11.35
CA ASP A 31 -9.75 4.22 -10.10
C ASP A 31 -9.97 5.59 -9.44
N PRO A 32 -10.33 5.63 -8.15
CA PRO A 32 -10.64 6.86 -7.47
C PRO A 32 -9.39 7.75 -7.40
N GLU A 33 -9.51 9.04 -7.76
CA GLU A 33 -8.41 10.02 -7.82
C GLU A 33 -7.58 10.13 -6.53
N VAL A 34 -8.13 9.67 -5.40
CA VAL A 34 -7.43 9.54 -4.11
C VAL A 34 -6.35 8.46 -4.07
N LEU A 35 -6.39 7.46 -4.96
CA LEU A 35 -5.36 6.42 -5.12
C LEU A 35 -4.30 6.77 -6.16
N ALA A 36 -4.50 7.82 -6.96
CA ALA A 36 -3.53 8.24 -7.98
C ALA A 36 -2.13 8.55 -7.38
N PRO A 37 -2.00 9.16 -6.18
CA PRO A 37 -0.71 9.26 -5.51
C PRO A 37 -0.09 7.89 -5.16
N LEU A 38 -0.90 6.89 -4.79
CA LEU A 38 -0.42 5.54 -4.47
C LEU A 38 0.06 4.79 -5.71
N GLU A 39 -0.60 4.96 -6.85
CA GLU A 39 -0.18 4.37 -8.13
C GLU A 39 1.21 4.88 -8.54
N VAL A 40 1.42 6.20 -8.40
CA VAL A 40 2.72 6.83 -8.66
C VAL A 40 3.81 6.31 -7.70
N MET A 41 3.48 5.95 -6.45
CA MET A 41 4.45 5.33 -5.52
C MET A 41 4.87 3.92 -5.95
N GLY A 42 3.99 3.18 -6.64
CA GLY A 42 4.28 1.84 -7.16
C GLY A 42 5.20 1.82 -8.38
N ASP A 43 5.40 2.97 -9.03
CA ASP A 43 6.18 3.07 -10.25
C ASP A 43 7.68 2.99 -10.02
N ARG A 44 8.36 2.28 -10.93
CA ARG A 44 9.84 2.19 -10.95
C ARG A 44 10.52 3.55 -11.10
N LYS A 45 9.83 4.54 -11.68
CA LYS A 45 10.30 5.92 -11.81
C LYS A 45 10.30 6.64 -10.46
N PHE A 46 9.28 6.43 -9.63
CA PHE A 46 9.22 6.98 -8.28
C PHE A 46 10.24 6.31 -7.35
N ALA A 47 10.37 4.98 -7.44
CA ALA A 47 11.36 4.23 -6.65
C ALA A 47 12.79 4.74 -6.85
N ARG A 48 13.11 5.24 -8.05
CA ARG A 48 14.45 5.69 -8.44
C ARG A 48 14.65 7.21 -8.43
N ALA A 49 13.60 7.98 -8.18
CA ALA A 49 13.65 9.44 -8.15
C ALA A 49 14.20 9.96 -6.82
N ASP A 50 14.86 11.12 -6.87
CA ASP A 50 15.28 11.89 -5.69
C ASP A 50 14.05 12.49 -4.98
N ASP A 51 14.17 12.82 -3.69
CA ASP A 51 13.03 13.20 -2.85
C ASP A 51 12.24 14.41 -3.39
N ASP A 52 12.91 15.44 -3.90
CA ASP A 52 12.22 16.59 -4.55
C ASP A 52 11.45 16.17 -5.82
N THR A 53 11.99 15.20 -6.56
CA THR A 53 11.35 14.70 -7.80
C THR A 53 10.16 13.80 -7.48
N ARG A 54 10.23 13.03 -6.39
CA ARG A 54 9.10 12.24 -5.87
C ARG A 54 7.94 13.13 -5.45
N VAL A 55 8.23 14.20 -4.72
CA VAL A 55 7.21 15.18 -4.27
C VAL A 55 6.53 15.87 -5.46
N GLN A 56 7.29 16.24 -6.50
CA GLN A 56 6.70 16.77 -7.74
C GLN A 56 5.80 15.76 -8.46
N LEU A 57 6.23 14.50 -8.56
CA LEU A 57 5.44 13.42 -9.17
C LEU A 57 4.10 13.23 -8.45
N LEU A 58 4.10 13.23 -7.12
CA LEU A 58 2.89 13.13 -6.30
C LEU A 58 1.98 14.35 -6.41
N ASN A 59 2.55 15.56 -6.46
CA ASN A 59 1.78 16.78 -6.61
C ASN A 59 1.13 16.92 -8.00
N THR A 60 1.63 16.20 -9.00
CA THR A 60 1.07 16.23 -10.37
C THR A 60 -0.24 15.44 -10.48
N VAL A 61 -0.43 14.41 -9.63
CA VAL A 61 -1.62 13.55 -9.59
C VAL A 61 -2.59 13.92 -8.48
N ARG A 62 -2.36 15.05 -7.81
CA ARG A 62 -3.15 15.47 -6.66
C ARG A 62 -4.47 16.12 -7.11
N PRO A 63 -5.62 15.79 -6.50
CA PRO A 63 -6.90 16.40 -6.84
C PRO A 63 -6.93 17.91 -6.59
N GLU A 64 -7.72 18.64 -7.38
CA GLU A 64 -7.85 20.09 -7.27
C GLU A 64 -8.41 20.49 -5.89
N GLY A 65 -7.64 21.30 -5.14
CA GLY A 65 -8.01 21.77 -3.81
C GLY A 65 -7.25 21.13 -2.65
N ALA A 66 -6.41 20.12 -2.89
CA ALA A 66 -5.52 19.56 -1.87
C ALA A 66 -4.22 20.38 -1.72
N GLU A 67 -3.81 20.66 -0.48
CA GLU A 67 -2.63 21.45 -0.14
C GLU A 67 -1.34 20.78 -0.63
N LYS A 68 -0.57 21.43 -1.51
CA LYS A 68 0.65 20.86 -2.10
C LYS A 68 1.67 20.51 -1.02
N VAL A 69 2.36 19.37 -1.20
CA VAL A 69 3.46 19.02 -0.31
C VAL A 69 4.70 19.71 -0.86
N ASP A 70 5.25 20.67 -0.12
CA ASP A 70 6.48 21.38 -0.54
C ASP A 70 7.75 20.67 -0.05
N HIS A 71 7.63 19.85 1.00
CA HIS A 71 8.73 19.10 1.57
C HIS A 71 8.22 17.78 2.17
N PHE A 72 8.86 16.67 1.81
CA PHE A 72 8.65 15.39 2.48
C PHE A 72 9.65 15.31 3.65
N GLU A 73 9.22 15.75 4.82
CA GLU A 73 9.97 15.50 6.05
C GLU A 73 9.55 14.11 6.55
N ALA A 74 10.47 13.15 6.51
CA ALA A 74 10.22 11.86 7.14
C ALA A 74 9.91 12.13 8.62
N PRO A 75 8.77 11.67 9.15
CA PRO A 75 8.46 11.89 10.55
C PRO A 75 9.62 11.37 11.39
N PRO A 76 10.00 12.08 12.47
CA PRO A 76 11.08 11.63 13.34
C PRO A 76 10.76 10.18 13.72
N ILE A 77 11.74 9.30 13.54
CA ILE A 77 11.63 7.92 14.03
C ILE A 77 11.35 8.06 15.52
N LEU A 78 10.14 7.69 15.92
CA LEU A 78 9.73 7.82 17.30
C LEU A 78 10.46 6.71 18.06
N ASP A 79 11.47 7.09 18.85
CA ASP A 79 12.20 6.18 19.74
C ASP A 79 11.27 5.50 20.76
N HIS A 80 10.06 6.07 20.95
CA HIS A 80 9.01 5.59 21.83
C HIS A 80 7.64 5.70 21.15
N GLU A 81 6.80 4.68 21.34
CA GLU A 81 5.43 4.69 20.83
C GLU A 81 4.70 5.96 21.31
N PRO A 82 4.03 6.71 20.41
CA PRO A 82 3.25 7.87 20.82
C PRO A 82 2.16 7.41 21.80
N PRO A 83 1.80 8.24 22.79
CA PRO A 83 0.73 7.89 23.72
C PRO A 83 -0.53 7.55 22.93
N GLU A 84 -1.17 6.44 23.31
CA GLU A 84 -2.35 5.93 22.62
C GLU A 84 -3.41 7.03 22.49
N GLN A 85 -3.75 7.39 21.25
CA GLN A 85 -4.77 8.40 20.98
C GLN A 85 -6.12 7.91 21.53
N GLU A 86 -6.89 8.80 22.16
CA GLU A 86 -8.24 8.48 22.63
C GLU A 86 -9.09 7.99 21.45
N ARG A 87 -9.28 6.67 21.36
CA ARG A 87 -10.05 6.07 20.28
C ARG A 87 -11.51 6.48 20.45
N PRO A 88 -12.15 7.11 19.45
CA PRO A 88 -13.56 7.53 19.54
C PRO A 88 -14.53 6.35 19.65
N PHE A 89 -14.04 5.13 19.35
CA PHE A 89 -14.76 3.89 19.52
C PHE A 89 -14.02 3.00 20.51
N ARG A 90 -14.76 2.46 21.48
CA ARG A 90 -14.24 1.49 22.44
C ARG A 90 -14.20 0.13 21.76
N ASP A 91 -13.00 -0.39 21.55
CA ASP A 91 -12.83 -1.75 21.06
C ASP A 91 -13.45 -2.73 22.08
N PRO A 92 -14.42 -3.59 21.68
CA PRO A 92 -14.95 -4.63 22.56
C PRO A 92 -13.92 -5.70 22.89
N PHE A 93 -12.88 -5.84 22.07
CA PHE A 93 -11.84 -6.83 22.23
C PHE A 93 -10.61 -6.14 22.84
N ASP A 94 -10.17 -6.68 23.97
CA ASP A 94 -8.99 -6.20 24.68
C ASP A 94 -7.75 -6.73 23.93
N HIS A 95 -6.92 -5.83 23.43
CA HIS A 95 -5.68 -6.16 22.71
C HIS A 95 -4.47 -6.26 23.65
N ALA A 96 -4.67 -6.28 24.97
CA ALA A 96 -3.59 -6.42 25.94
C ALA A 96 -2.82 -7.74 25.78
N ASP A 97 -3.39 -8.76 25.12
CA ASP A 97 -2.77 -10.06 24.84
C ASP A 97 -2.11 -10.15 23.45
N ASP A 98 -2.35 -9.19 22.56
CA ASP A 98 -1.72 -9.09 21.23
C ASP A 98 -0.30 -8.49 21.30
N ALA A 99 0.13 -8.02 22.48
CA ALA A 99 1.51 -7.63 22.72
C ALA A 99 2.39 -8.88 22.66
N VAL A 100 2.98 -9.12 21.50
CA VAL A 100 4.08 -10.09 21.38
C VAL A 100 5.19 -9.58 22.30
N ASP A 101 5.53 -10.35 23.34
CA ASP A 101 6.69 -10.05 24.18
C ASP A 101 7.86 -9.74 23.24
N VAL A 102 8.35 -8.50 23.27
CA VAL A 102 9.50 -8.09 22.48
C VAL A 102 10.70 -8.77 23.13
N VAL A 103 10.91 -10.03 22.77
CA VAL A 103 12.14 -10.75 23.04
C VAL A 103 13.25 -9.87 22.48
N PRO A 104 14.33 -9.59 23.24
CA PRO A 104 15.43 -8.77 22.76
C PRO A 104 15.80 -9.26 21.36
N ALA A 105 15.77 -8.33 20.40
CA ALA A 105 15.92 -8.59 18.98
C ALA A 105 17.34 -9.11 18.68
N ILE A 106 17.59 -10.38 19.00
CA ILE A 106 18.76 -11.12 18.55
C ILE A 106 18.37 -11.68 17.19
N ILE A 107 18.36 -10.78 16.22
CA ILE A 107 18.23 -11.10 14.80
C ILE A 107 19.58 -11.68 14.39
N ASP A 108 19.80 -12.96 14.66
CA ASP A 108 20.86 -13.85 14.16
C ASP A 108 21.54 -14.64 15.30
N PRO A 109 21.26 -15.95 15.44
CA PRO A 109 21.92 -16.81 16.40
C PRO A 109 23.43 -16.97 16.16
N LEU A 110 23.96 -16.57 14.99
CA LEU A 110 25.38 -16.66 14.66
C LEU A 110 26.21 -15.51 15.25
N LEU A 111 25.60 -14.38 15.62
CA LEU A 111 26.31 -13.26 16.25
C LEU A 111 26.87 -13.59 17.64
N HIS A 112 26.27 -14.54 18.36
CA HIS A 112 26.80 -15.01 19.66
C HIS A 112 28.16 -15.69 19.53
N GLN A 113 28.41 -16.42 18.42
CA GLN A 113 29.65 -17.20 18.28
C GLN A 113 30.88 -16.34 17.97
N GLN A 114 30.69 -15.15 17.38
CA GLN A 114 31.79 -14.22 17.09
C GLN A 114 32.31 -13.50 18.34
N HIS A 115 31.45 -13.26 19.34
CA HIS A 115 31.87 -12.58 20.56
C HIS A 115 32.72 -13.50 21.45
N ASP A 116 32.35 -14.78 21.57
CA ASP A 116 33.11 -15.77 22.35
C ASP A 116 34.46 -16.14 21.72
N SER A 117 34.57 -16.13 20.40
CA SER A 117 35.82 -16.46 19.70
C SER A 117 36.84 -15.32 19.67
N THR A 118 36.47 -14.10 20.08
CA THR A 118 37.39 -12.96 20.19
C THR A 118 38.03 -12.86 21.59
N HIS A 119 37.53 -13.59 22.59
CA HIS A 119 38.04 -13.52 23.96
C HIS A 119 39.04 -14.63 24.34
N ASP A 120 39.25 -15.62 23.48
CA ASP A 120 40.25 -16.68 23.70
C ASP A 120 41.41 -16.55 22.70
N SER A 121 42.12 -15.42 22.77
CA SER A 121 43.48 -15.33 22.25
C SER A 121 44.41 -15.46 23.46
N PRO A 122 45.12 -16.58 23.65
CA PRO A 122 46.13 -16.69 24.69
C PRO A 122 47.25 -15.69 24.37
N GLU A 123 47.45 -14.70 25.25
CA GLU A 123 48.73 -14.02 25.36
C GLU A 123 49.73 -15.01 25.97
N ASP A 124 50.75 -15.34 25.17
CA ASP A 124 52.05 -15.98 25.47
C ASP A 124 52.21 -16.88 26.71
#